data_AF-A0A2G7FQW6-F1
#
_entry.id   AF-A0A2G7FQW6-F1
#
_cell.length_a   1.000
_cell.length_b   1.000
_cell.length_c   1.000
_cell.angle_alpha   90.00
_cell.angle_beta   90.00
_cell.angle_gamma   90.00
#
_symmetry.space_group_name_H-M   'P 1'
#
loop_
_entity.id
_entity.type
_entity.pdbx_description
1 polymer ?
#
loop_
_entity_poly.entity_id
_entity_poly.type
_entity_poly.pdbx_seq_one_letter_code
_entity_poly.pdbx_strand_id
1 'polypeptide(L)'
;MKIQAAGNLNSLSITTAPDFQMGVTNRSPEYLSKFPMGKAPAFEGADGTLLFESDAIAQYVAESGPAKDQLLGVSAAERAHIRQWICFAEGDAMGGVVPFAIWQMGMRQYTAEELE
;
A
#
# COMPACT_ATOMS: atom_id res chain seq x y z
N MET A 1 2.85 -4.03 -3.42
CA MET A 1 3.45 -3.58 -4.70
C MET A 1 3.54 -2.06 -4.84
N LYS A 2 2.50 -1.28 -4.50
CA LYS A 2 2.54 0.21 -4.64
C LYS A 2 3.73 0.90 -3.97
N ILE A 3 4.11 0.48 -2.76
CA ILE A 3 5.28 1.03 -2.04
C ILE A 3 6.58 0.85 -2.83
N GLN A 4 6.82 -0.35 -3.38
CA GLN A 4 8.00 -0.63 -4.19
C GLN A 4 7.99 0.17 -5.49
N ALA A 5 6.83 0.32 -6.13
CA ALA A 5 6.69 1.13 -7.34
C ALA A 5 7.03 2.60 -7.06
N ALA A 6 6.50 3.18 -5.98
CA ALA A 6 6.84 4.53 -5.55
C ALA A 6 8.34 4.67 -5.28
N GLY A 7 8.95 3.72 -4.58
CA GLY A 7 10.39 3.73 -4.31
C GLY A 7 11.23 3.69 -5.59
N ASN A 8 10.92 2.77 -6.50
CA ASN A 8 11.65 2.61 -7.76
C ASN A 8 11.55 3.87 -8.64
N LEU A 9 10.35 4.44 -8.78
CA LEU A 9 10.15 5.68 -9.55
C LEU A 9 10.83 6.88 -8.88
N ASN A 10 10.96 6.86 -7.55
CA ASN A 10 11.60 7.91 -6.77
C ASN A 10 13.10 7.69 -6.54
N SER A 11 13.72 6.71 -7.21
CA SER A 11 15.14 6.35 -7.02
C SER A 11 15.52 6.03 -5.56
N LEU A 12 14.59 5.42 -4.80
CA LEU A 12 14.78 4.99 -3.42
C LEU A 12 14.93 3.47 -3.34
N SER A 13 15.83 3.01 -2.47
CA SER A 13 15.97 1.58 -2.16
C SER A 13 14.97 1.18 -1.08
N ILE A 14 13.99 0.35 -1.45
CA ILE A 14 13.04 -0.24 -0.51
C ILE A 14 13.44 -1.69 -0.27
N THR A 15 13.75 -2.03 0.98
CA THR A 15 14.11 -3.39 1.40
C THR A 15 12.90 -4.07 2.02
N THR A 16 12.58 -5.27 1.55
CA THR A 16 11.57 -6.14 2.16
C THR A 16 12.23 -7.07 3.16
N ALA A 17 11.57 -7.34 4.30
CA ALA A 17 12.04 -8.34 5.25
C ALA A 17 11.93 -9.74 4.62
N PRO A 18 13.04 -10.42 4.30
CA PRO A 18 13.03 -11.66 3.52
C PRO A 18 12.38 -12.83 4.27
N ASP A 19 12.47 -12.83 5.60
CA ASP A 19 11.96 -13.90 6.47
C ASP A 19 10.60 -13.56 7.10
N PHE A 20 9.88 -12.56 6.57
CA PHE A 20 8.57 -12.19 7.08
C PHE A 20 7.55 -13.32 6.86
N GLN A 21 6.94 -13.79 7.95
CA GLN A 21 5.89 -14.80 7.91
C GLN A 21 4.59 -14.22 8.47
N MET A 22 3.57 -14.13 7.63
CA MET A 22 2.25 -13.64 8.02
C MET A 22 1.60 -14.59 9.04
N GLY A 23 1.10 -14.02 10.14
CA GLY A 23 0.57 -14.75 11.29
C GLY A 23 1.61 -15.11 12.35
N VAL A 24 2.91 -14.99 12.04
CA VAL A 24 4.01 -15.29 12.97
C VAL A 24 4.78 -14.02 13.30
N THR A 25 5.46 -13.42 12.32
CA THR A 25 6.30 -12.22 12.51
C THR A 25 5.46 -11.03 12.97
N ASN A 26 4.31 -10.77 12.35
CA ASN A 26 3.42 -9.67 12.71
C ASN A 26 2.63 -9.89 14.02
N ARG A 27 2.87 -11.01 14.70
CA ARG A 27 2.32 -11.31 16.03
C ARG A 27 3.40 -11.32 17.12
N SER A 28 4.68 -11.16 16.76
CA SER A 28 5.75 -11.13 17.74
C SER A 28 5.67 -9.88 18.63
N PRO A 29 6.12 -9.92 19.90
CA PRO A 29 6.15 -8.76 20.76
C PRO A 29 6.93 -7.58 20.17
N GLU A 30 8.03 -7.86 19.49
CA GLU A 30 8.88 -6.84 18.85
C GLU A 30 8.11 -6.13 17.74
N TYR A 31 7.40 -6.86 16.88
CA TYR A 31 6.60 -6.26 15.82
C TYR A 31 5.44 -5.45 16.39
N LEU A 32 4.71 -6.02 17.35
CA LEU A 32 3.55 -5.37 17.95
C LEU A 32 3.92 -4.12 18.76
N SER A 33 5.15 -4.04 19.28
CA SER A 33 5.66 -2.83 19.91
C SER A 33 5.77 -1.65 18.94
N LYS A 34 6.06 -1.93 17.66
CA LYS A 34 6.15 -0.93 16.59
C LYS A 34 4.80 -0.71 15.88
N PHE A 35 4.06 -1.79 15.65
CA PHE A 35 2.82 -1.82 14.88
C PHE A 35 1.71 -2.54 15.66
N PRO A 36 1.01 -1.86 16.59
CA PRO A 36 0.09 -2.49 17.53
C PRO A 36 -1.06 -3.26 16.89
N MET A 37 -1.46 -2.89 15.67
CA MET A 37 -2.53 -3.57 14.94
C MET A 37 -2.10 -4.93 14.37
N GLY A 38 -0.79 -5.23 14.34
CA GLY A 38 -0.26 -6.48 13.79
C GLY A 38 -0.62 -6.69 12.31
N LYS A 39 -0.84 -5.61 11.56
CA LYS A 39 -1.21 -5.64 10.14
C LYS A 39 0.04 -5.49 9.27
N ALA A 40 -0.01 -6.09 8.09
CA ALA A 40 0.95 -5.86 7.02
C ALA A 40 0.22 -5.34 5.77
N PRO A 41 0.83 -4.45 4.96
CA PRO A 41 2.19 -3.96 5.10
C PRO A 41 2.37 -2.94 6.24
N ALA A 42 3.58 -2.91 6.77
CA ALA A 42 4.09 -1.91 7.72
C ALA A 42 5.50 -1.49 7.28
N PHE A 43 5.93 -0.30 7.68
CA PHE A 43 7.15 0.33 7.21
C PHE A 43 7.90 1.00 8.36
N GLU A 44 9.22 0.87 8.32
CA GLU A 44 10.17 1.55 9.19
C GLU A 44 11.17 2.28 8.31
N GLY A 45 11.19 3.61 8.42
CA GLY A 45 12.12 4.49 7.72
C GLY A 45 13.51 4.47 8.36
N ALA A 46 14.53 4.86 7.59
CA ALA A 46 15.89 5.00 8.12
C ALA A 46 16.00 6.08 9.22
N ASP A 47 15.03 6.99 9.29
CA ASP A 47 14.86 8.02 10.32
C ASP A 47 14.06 7.53 11.54
N GLY A 48 13.66 6.25 11.57
CA GLY A 48 12.82 5.67 12.62
C GLY A 48 11.33 5.93 12.44
N THR A 49 10.89 6.52 11.33
CA THR A 49 9.46 6.73 11.04
C THR A 49 8.75 5.38 10.91
N LEU A 50 7.73 5.15 11.74
CA LEU A 50 6.90 3.94 11.72
C LEU A 50 5.55 4.24 11.08
N LEU A 51 5.23 3.56 9.98
CA LEU A 51 3.97 3.73 9.26
C LEU A 51 3.29 2.39 8.99
N PHE A 52 1.96 2.39 9.08
CA PHE A 52 1.08 1.35 8.58
C PHE A 52 0.05 2.01 7.64
N GLU A 53 -0.76 1.19 6.98
CA GLU A 53 -1.58 1.57 5.82
C GLU A 53 -0.75 1.78 4.55
N SER A 54 -1.01 0.92 3.57
CA SER A 54 -0.20 0.79 2.37
C SER A 54 -0.12 2.09 1.53
N ASP A 55 -1.19 2.90 1.52
CA ASP A 55 -1.22 4.21 0.85
C ASP A 55 -0.42 5.27 1.60
N ALA A 56 -0.51 5.31 2.93
CA ALA A 56 0.26 6.25 3.73
C ALA A 56 1.77 6.00 3.58
N ILE A 57 2.17 4.72 3.55
CA ILE A 57 3.55 4.33 3.29
C ILE A 57 3.98 4.76 1.88
N ALA A 58 3.17 4.49 0.85
CA ALA A 58 3.50 4.87 -0.52
C ALA A 58 3.61 6.39 -0.70
N GLN A 59 2.74 7.17 -0.05
CA GLN A 59 2.81 8.63 -0.01
C GLN A 59 4.13 9.10 0.61
N TYR A 60 4.49 8.59 1.79
CA TYR A 60 5.74 8.94 2.45
C TYR A 60 6.96 8.62 1.58
N VAL A 61 6.98 7.45 0.94
CA VAL A 61 8.05 7.05 0.01
C VAL A 61 8.11 7.98 -1.20
N ALA A 62 6.97 8.41 -1.76
CA ALA A 62 6.94 9.39 -2.85
C ALA A 62 7.44 10.78 -2.39
N GLU A 63 7.17 11.18 -1.15
CA GLU A 63 7.63 12.47 -0.59
C GLU A 63 9.12 12.50 -0.25
N SER A 64 9.73 11.35 0.01
CA SER A 64 11.07 11.23 0.60
C SER A 64 12.23 11.26 -0.41
N GLY A 65 11.96 11.36 -1.71
CA GLY A 65 12.96 11.26 -2.76
C GLY A 65 12.91 12.40 -3.79
N PRO A 66 13.89 12.44 -4.70
CA PRO A 66 14.10 13.55 -5.64
C PRO A 66 12.98 13.72 -6.67
N ALA A 67 12.18 12.68 -6.96
CA ALA A 67 11.08 12.74 -7.91
C ALA A 67 9.74 13.12 -7.26
N LYS A 68 9.73 13.60 -6.01
CA LYS A 68 8.54 14.02 -5.25
C LYS A 68 7.56 14.85 -6.10
N ASP A 69 8.05 15.90 -6.73
CA ASP A 69 7.21 16.84 -7.47
C ASP A 69 6.61 16.21 -8.73
N GLN A 70 7.32 15.27 -9.36
CA GLN A 70 6.82 14.49 -10.50
C GLN A 70 5.74 13.49 -10.07
N LEU A 71 5.91 12.86 -8.90
CA LEU A 71 5.01 11.81 -8.40
C LEU A 71 3.75 12.37 -7.75
N LEU A 72 3.85 13.53 -7.10
CA LEU A 72 2.80 14.08 -6.25
C LEU A 72 2.24 15.41 -6.75
N GLY A 73 2.85 16.02 -7.77
CA GLY A 73 2.47 17.35 -8.23
C GLY A 73 2.91 18.46 -7.27
N VAL A 74 2.99 19.67 -7.81
CA VAL A 74 3.52 20.84 -7.10
C VAL A 74 2.40 21.77 -6.62
N SER A 75 1.30 21.83 -7.36
CA SER A 75 0.13 22.65 -7.02
C SER A 75 -0.93 21.87 -6.24
N ALA A 76 -1.80 22.61 -5.55
CA ALA A 76 -2.95 22.02 -4.86
C ALA A 76 -3.88 21.25 -5.82
N ALA A 77 -4.08 21.76 -7.04
CA ALA A 77 -4.93 21.12 -8.05
C ALA A 77 -4.34 19.80 -8.54
N GLU A 78 -3.04 19.75 -8.85
CA GLU A 78 -2.36 18.52 -9.27
C GLU A 78 -2.39 17.46 -8.17
N ARG A 79 -2.09 17.86 -6.93
CA ARG A 79 -2.17 16.98 -5.75
C ARG A 79 -3.58 16.42 -5.55
N ALA A 80 -4.60 17.26 -5.71
CA ALA A 80 -5.99 16.84 -5.60
C ALA A 80 -6.38 15.84 -6.69
N HIS A 81 -5.96 16.05 -7.94
CA HIS A 81 -6.21 15.10 -9.03
C HIS A 81 -5.51 13.76 -8.80
N ILE A 82 -4.26 13.76 -8.35
CA ILE A 82 -3.53 12.53 -8.02
C ILE A 82 -4.25 11.80 -6.88
N ARG A 83 -4.62 12.52 -5.81
CA ARG A 83 -5.35 11.94 -4.68
C ARG A 83 -6.72 11.39 -5.08
N GLN A 84 -7.44 12.06 -5.97
CA GLN A 84 -8.71 11.60 -6.51
C GLN A 84 -8.58 10.20 -7.13
N TRP A 85 -7.56 9.99 -7.96
CA TRP A 85 -7.33 8.69 -8.60
C TRP A 85 -6.87 7.60 -7.62
N ILE A 86 -6.08 7.96 -6.61
CA ILE A 86 -5.72 7.04 -5.52
C ILE A 86 -6.98 6.60 -4.76
N CYS A 87 -7.83 7.54 -4.36
CA CYS A 87 -9.08 7.23 -3.65
C CYS A 87 -10.04 6.40 -4.50
N PHE A 88 -10.20 6.74 -5.78
CA PHE A 88 -11.03 5.97 -6.72
C PHE A 88 -10.51 4.53 -6.87
N ALA A 89 -9.19 4.36 -6.96
CA ALA A 89 -8.60 3.03 -7.06
C ALA A 89 -8.90 2.18 -5.82
N GLU A 90 -8.69 2.71 -4.61
CA GLU A 90 -8.91 1.95 -3.37
C GLU A 90 -10.39 1.74 -3.04
N GLY A 91 -11.25 2.71 -3.34
CA GLY A 91 -12.68 2.67 -3.00
C GLY A 91 -13.53 1.95 -4.03
N ASP A 92 -13.56 2.47 -5.26
CA ASP A 92 -14.52 2.07 -6.28
C ASP A 92 -13.98 0.98 -7.20
N ALA A 93 -12.72 1.09 -7.63
CA ALA A 93 -12.15 0.14 -8.58
C ALA A 93 -11.93 -1.24 -7.93
N MET A 94 -11.45 -1.29 -6.68
CA MET A 94 -11.18 -2.55 -5.99
C MET A 94 -12.44 -3.38 -5.72
N GLY A 95 -13.61 -2.75 -5.59
CA GLY A 95 -14.89 -3.43 -5.39
C GLY A 95 -15.23 -4.42 -6.50
N GLY A 96 -14.89 -4.11 -7.76
CA GLY A 96 -15.07 -5.02 -8.89
C GLY A 96 -13.91 -6.00 -9.09
N VAL A 97 -12.68 -5.60 -8.74
CA VAL A 97 -11.46 -6.40 -8.98
C VAL A 97 -11.34 -7.56 -7.98
N VAL A 98 -11.66 -7.33 -6.70
CA VAL A 98 -11.46 -8.32 -5.64
C VAL A 98 -12.34 -9.56 -5.81
N PRO A 99 -13.67 -9.46 -6.04
CA PRO A 99 -14.52 -10.63 -6.28
C PRO A 99 -14.03 -11.46 -7.47
N PHE A 100 -13.67 -10.79 -8.56
CA PHE A 100 -13.12 -11.45 -9.75
C PHE A 100 -11.84 -12.22 -9.44
N ALA A 101 -10.91 -11.63 -8.69
CA ALA A 101 -9.67 -12.28 -8.30
C ALA A 101 -9.90 -13.50 -7.40
N ILE A 102 -10.79 -13.38 -6.40
CA ILE A 102 -11.15 -14.48 -5.49
C ILE A 102 -11.76 -15.66 -6.26
N TRP A 103 -12.61 -15.38 -7.26
CA TRP A 103 -13.16 -16.41 -8.13
C TRP A 103 -12.08 -17.11 -8.98
N GLN A 104 -11.19 -16.34 -9.62
CA GLN A 104 -10.09 -16.90 -10.43
C GLN A 104 -9.13 -17.75 -9.59
N MET A 105 -8.93 -17.40 -8.31
CA MET A 105 -8.10 -18.18 -7.38
C MET A 105 -8.82 -19.44 -6.83
N GLY A 106 -10.08 -19.69 -7.21
CA GLY A 106 -10.86 -20.84 -6.76
C GLY A 106 -11.26 -20.77 -5.28
N MET A 107 -11.10 -19.61 -4.63
CA MET A 107 -11.43 -19.41 -3.21
C MET A 107 -12.94 -19.23 -3.00
N ARG A 108 -13.68 -18.91 -4.06
CA ARG A 108 -15.15 -18.78 -4.06
C ARG A 108 -15.69 -19.10 -5.46
N GLN A 109 -16.91 -19.65 -5.53
CA GLN A 109 -17.60 -19.84 -6.82
C GLN A 109 -18.31 -18.56 -7.27
N TYR A 110 -18.38 -18.37 -8.58
CA TYR A 110 -19.13 -17.30 -9.22
C TYR A 110 -20.65 -17.50 -9.05
N THR A 111 -21.36 -16.47 -8.62
CA THR A 111 -22.83 -16.41 -8.67
C THR A 111 -23.27 -15.12 -9.36
N ALA A 112 -24.19 -15.23 -10.33
CA ALA A 112 -24.60 -14.10 -11.18
C ALA A 112 -25.28 -12.94 -10.42
N GLU A 113 -25.76 -13.20 -9.20
CA GLU A 113 -26.41 -12.23 -8.31
C GLU A 113 -25.43 -11.19 -7.71
N GLU A 114 -24.11 -11.39 -7.83
CA GLU A 114 -23.08 -10.52 -7.22
C GLU A 114 -22.62 -9.36 -8.13
N LEU A 115 -23.19 -9.21 -9.33
CA LEU A 115 -22.84 -8.17 -10.30
C LEU A 115 -23.88 -7.04 -10.41
N GLU A 116 -24.99 -7.12 -9.67
CA GLU A 116 -26.02 -6.06 -9.56
C GLU A 116 -25.74 -5.11 -8.39
#